data_AF-A0A9C8N0N0-F1
#
_entry.id   AF-A0A9C8N0N0-F1
#
_cell.length_a   1.000
_cell.length_b   1.000
_cell.length_c   1.000
_cell.angle_alpha   90.00
_cell.angle_beta   90.00
_cell.angle_gamma   90.00
#
_symmetry.space_group_name_H-M   'P 1'
#
loop_
_entity.id
_entity.type
_entity.pdbx_description
1 polymer ?
#
loop_
_entity_poly.entity_id
_entity_poly.type
_entity_poly.pdbx_seq_one_letter_code
_entity_poly.pdbx_strand_id
1 'polypeptide(L)'
;MKIREIIFSVFLIGAVLQSCKSKQAIPNQETAKKMVREEPVAANQEATTNETYTQEIPETEINFDMVLLPEGSFTMGSPDSEADRKPDEGPQKEVALDAFYMGKNELTWDVFELFFKQNKEIFVKLDDDKVMKIDAITRPSPPYEDPSYGMGKDGFPAVSMSAYSALVFCKWLSTVTGKFYRLPTEAEWEYAARAGTQTAYSFGDTVDDIDAYAVYYKNSDNAYKKTGTKAPNPWGLYDMHGNVAEWTLDEYKEDAYAITDDKNPWVIPTVIHPRVIRGGSWDDDADQLRSAARRASSLNQQKRDPQIPKSFWWFTDSNYVGFRLVSPKEQPSAEEQTKFWSTVLDE
;
A
#
# COMPACT_ATOMS: atom_id res chain seq x y z
N MET A 1 -7.50 -5.54 74.86
CA MET A 1 -6.86 -5.41 76.19
C MET A 1 -5.47 -6.01 76.10
N LYS A 2 -4.42 -5.18 76.26
CA LYS A 2 -2.96 -5.45 76.35
C LYS A 2 -2.26 -6.04 75.09
N ILE A 3 -1.01 -5.74 74.72
CA ILE A 3 -0.06 -4.59 74.76
C ILE A 3 1.29 -5.20 74.30
N ARG A 4 1.96 -4.58 73.30
CA ARG A 4 3.44 -4.49 73.06
C ARG A 4 4.25 -5.80 72.78
N GLU A 5 5.41 -5.87 72.08
CA GLU A 5 6.50 -4.92 71.74
C GLU A 5 7.10 -5.18 70.33
N ILE A 6 7.75 -4.12 69.81
CA ILE A 6 8.61 -4.05 68.63
C ILE A 6 10.07 -4.25 69.06
N ILE A 7 10.87 -5.04 68.34
CA ILE A 7 12.33 -4.92 68.33
C ILE A 7 12.86 -5.02 66.89
N PHE A 8 13.44 -3.90 66.44
CA PHE A 8 14.29 -3.75 65.27
C PHE A 8 15.72 -4.22 65.63
N SER A 9 16.33 -5.08 64.81
CA SER A 9 17.77 -5.39 64.90
C SER A 9 18.48 -4.94 63.63
N VAL A 10 19.36 -3.96 63.82
CA VAL A 10 20.36 -3.46 62.87
C VAL A 10 21.55 -4.42 62.88
N PHE A 11 22.03 -4.84 61.71
CA PHE A 11 23.36 -5.44 61.55
C PHE A 11 24.12 -4.68 60.47
N LEU A 12 25.27 -4.13 60.86
CA LEU A 12 26.23 -3.47 60.00
C LEU A 12 27.58 -4.20 60.10
N ILE A 13 28.29 -4.23 58.96
CA ILE A 13 29.75 -4.40 58.77
C ILE A 13 30.27 -5.83 58.55
N GLY A 14 30.95 -6.00 57.40
CA GLY A 14 31.94 -7.04 57.19
C GLY A 14 32.25 -7.36 55.73
N ALA A 15 32.68 -6.39 54.93
CA ALA A 15 33.18 -6.64 53.57
C ALA A 15 34.54 -7.37 53.63
N VAL A 16 34.60 -8.59 53.10
CA VAL A 16 35.85 -9.31 52.82
C VAL A 16 35.97 -9.46 51.31
N LEU A 17 36.91 -8.70 50.74
CA LEU A 17 37.38 -8.83 49.37
C LEU A 17 38.18 -10.12 49.23
N GLN A 18 37.64 -11.10 48.50
CA GLN A 18 38.40 -12.28 48.08
C GLN A 18 38.68 -12.19 46.58
N SER A 19 39.96 -11.96 46.28
CA SER A 19 40.54 -11.84 44.95
C SER A 19 40.57 -13.20 44.23
N CYS A 20 39.71 -13.42 43.25
CA CYS A 20 39.86 -14.48 42.25
C CYS A 20 40.80 -14.02 41.13
N LYS A 21 42.06 -14.49 41.17
CA LYS A 21 43.04 -14.32 40.09
C LYS A 21 42.68 -15.28 38.93
N SER A 22 42.17 -14.76 37.81
CA SER A 22 42.19 -15.52 36.55
C SER A 22 43.56 -15.37 35.89
N LYS A 23 44.15 -16.50 35.52
CA LYS A 23 45.34 -16.56 34.66
C LYS A 23 44.85 -16.68 33.22
N GLN A 24 44.91 -15.60 32.46
CA GLN A 24 44.99 -15.66 31.00
C GLN A 24 45.89 -14.53 30.51
N ALA A 25 46.83 -14.91 29.64
CA ALA A 25 47.89 -14.06 29.12
C ALA A 25 47.35 -13.01 28.15
N ILE A 26 47.90 -11.80 28.24
CA ILE A 26 47.63 -10.68 27.34
C ILE A 26 48.37 -10.93 26.01
N PRO A 27 47.70 -10.96 24.84
CA PRO A 27 48.39 -11.00 23.56
C PRO A 27 48.94 -9.61 23.21
N ASN A 28 50.19 -9.61 22.76
CA ASN A 28 50.98 -8.46 22.35
C ASN A 28 50.34 -7.68 21.18
N GLN A 29 50.53 -6.36 21.14
CA GLN A 29 49.89 -5.41 20.21
C GLN A 29 50.28 -5.52 18.71
N GLU A 30 50.93 -6.61 18.29
CA GLU A 30 51.31 -6.85 16.88
C GLU A 30 50.47 -7.93 16.17
N THR A 31 49.54 -8.59 16.86
CA THR A 31 48.66 -9.62 16.25
C THR A 31 47.24 -9.13 15.94
N ALA A 32 46.90 -7.87 16.23
CA ALA A 32 45.57 -7.28 16.00
C ALA A 32 45.36 -6.73 14.58
N LYS A 33 46.15 -7.17 13.59
CA LYS A 33 46.08 -6.70 12.19
C LYS A 33 45.76 -7.77 11.14
N LYS A 34 45.33 -8.96 11.56
CA LYS A 34 44.94 -10.04 10.64
C LYS A 34 43.76 -10.85 11.22
N MET A 35 42.59 -10.23 11.32
CA MET A 35 41.31 -10.94 11.49
C MET A 35 40.11 -10.01 11.31
N VAL A 36 40.08 -9.22 10.24
CA VAL A 36 38.84 -8.73 9.61
C VAL A 36 39.14 -8.70 8.11
N ARG A 37 38.88 -9.82 7.44
CA ARG A 37 38.52 -9.81 6.02
C ARG A 37 37.04 -10.14 6.02
N GLU A 38 36.22 -9.13 6.26
CA GLU A 38 34.91 -9.12 5.62
C GLU A 38 35.21 -9.07 4.12
N GLU A 39 34.86 -10.15 3.43
CA GLU A 39 34.70 -10.03 1.99
C GLU A 39 33.58 -9.01 1.78
N PRO A 40 33.78 -7.96 0.97
CA PRO A 40 32.67 -7.11 0.61
C PRO A 40 31.75 -7.99 -0.24
N VAL A 41 30.61 -8.41 0.33
CA VAL A 41 29.47 -8.78 -0.50
C VAL A 41 29.18 -7.51 -1.27
N ALA A 42 29.51 -7.53 -2.55
CA ALA A 42 29.27 -6.42 -3.45
C ALA A 42 27.76 -6.16 -3.46
N ALA A 43 27.33 -5.19 -2.66
CA ALA A 43 26.08 -4.50 -2.87
C ALA A 43 26.23 -3.78 -4.20
N ASN A 44 25.93 -4.47 -5.29
CA ASN A 44 25.68 -3.84 -6.57
C ASN A 44 24.27 -3.22 -6.51
N GLN A 45 24.09 -2.26 -5.60
CA GLN A 45 22.97 -1.34 -5.67
C GLN A 45 23.41 -0.19 -6.54
N GLU A 46 23.35 -0.38 -7.85
CA GLU A 46 23.02 0.74 -8.71
C GLU A 46 21.68 1.25 -8.19
N ALA A 47 21.68 2.45 -7.62
CA ALA A 47 20.46 3.21 -7.38
C ALA A 47 19.78 3.34 -8.74
N THR A 48 18.85 2.43 -9.01
CA THR A 48 18.10 2.38 -10.25
C THR A 48 17.19 3.59 -10.17
N THR A 49 17.60 4.67 -10.82
CA THR A 49 16.71 5.81 -11.05
C THR A 49 15.62 5.30 -11.98
N ASN A 50 14.56 4.76 -11.38
CA ASN A 50 13.37 4.35 -12.11
C ASN A 50 12.89 5.55 -12.92
N GLU A 51 12.56 5.33 -14.19
CA GLU A 51 11.98 6.38 -15.04
C GLU A 51 10.70 6.89 -14.37
N THR A 52 10.55 8.20 -14.22
CA THR A 52 9.36 8.81 -13.63
C THR A 52 8.73 9.78 -14.61
N TYR A 53 7.41 9.90 -14.58
CA TYR A 53 6.71 11.02 -15.21
C TYR A 53 5.71 11.65 -14.26
N THR A 54 5.46 12.94 -14.45
CA THR A 54 4.42 13.68 -13.74
C THR A 54 3.21 13.79 -14.65
N GLN A 55 2.04 13.32 -14.20
CA GLN A 55 0.78 13.50 -14.91
C GLN A 55 0.16 14.83 -14.51
N GLU A 56 0.06 15.75 -15.45
CA GLU A 56 -0.72 16.99 -15.29
C GLU A 56 -2.20 16.71 -15.60
N ILE A 57 -3.11 17.21 -14.77
CA ILE A 57 -4.55 17.15 -15.08
C ILE A 57 -4.91 18.41 -15.89
N PRO A 58 -5.39 18.27 -17.14
CA PRO A 58 -5.72 19.42 -17.98
C PRO A 58 -6.66 20.42 -17.29
N GLU A 59 -6.47 21.71 -17.58
CA GLU A 59 -7.25 22.81 -17.02
C GLU A 59 -7.15 23.00 -15.49
N THR A 60 -6.13 22.39 -14.87
CA THR A 60 -5.84 22.52 -13.44
C THR A 60 -4.34 22.65 -13.18
N GLU A 61 -3.96 23.08 -11.97
CA GLU A 61 -2.56 23.07 -11.50
C GLU A 61 -2.20 21.77 -10.77
N ILE A 62 -3.14 20.82 -10.68
CA ILE A 62 -2.98 19.57 -9.94
C ILE A 62 -2.28 18.54 -10.81
N ASN A 63 -1.30 17.87 -10.22
CA ASN A 63 -0.51 16.83 -10.85
C ASN A 63 -0.14 15.74 -9.85
N PHE A 64 0.32 14.60 -10.34
CA PHE A 64 0.83 13.51 -9.52
C PHE A 64 1.97 12.76 -10.23
N ASP A 65 2.87 12.17 -9.44
CA ASP A 65 4.03 11.44 -9.95
C ASP A 65 3.74 9.94 -10.12
N MET A 66 4.26 9.38 -11.20
CA MET A 66 4.21 7.97 -11.54
C MET A 66 5.64 7.44 -11.72
N VAL A 67 5.91 6.25 -11.18
CA VAL A 67 7.21 5.58 -11.22
C VAL A 67 7.12 4.36 -12.12
N LEU A 68 8.06 4.21 -13.05
CA LEU A 68 8.19 3.01 -13.88
C LEU A 68 8.69 1.85 -13.03
N LEU A 69 7.91 0.77 -13.01
CA LEU A 69 8.33 -0.52 -12.49
C LEU A 69 8.74 -1.38 -13.70
N PRO A 70 9.96 -1.94 -13.68
CA PRO A 70 10.46 -2.71 -14.81
C PRO A 70 9.67 -4.01 -14.96
N GLU A 71 9.62 -4.51 -16.19
CA GLU A 71 9.20 -5.89 -16.43
C GLU A 71 10.13 -6.84 -15.66
N GLY A 72 9.58 -7.93 -15.15
CA GLY A 72 10.36 -8.84 -14.32
C GLY A 72 9.55 -9.98 -13.76
N SER A 73 10.24 -10.85 -13.02
CA SER A 73 9.62 -11.94 -12.28
C SER A 73 9.91 -11.81 -10.79
N PHE A 74 8.96 -12.23 -9.97
CA PHE A 74 9.10 -12.28 -8.53
C PHE A 74 8.32 -13.45 -7.93
N THR A 75 8.74 -13.87 -6.74
CA THR A 75 7.99 -14.84 -5.95
C THR A 75 6.82 -14.14 -5.24
N MET A 76 5.60 -14.40 -5.68
CA MET A 76 4.37 -13.92 -5.07
C MET A 76 3.95 -14.82 -3.90
N GLY A 77 3.47 -14.21 -2.82
CA GLY A 77 3.10 -14.88 -1.58
C GLY A 77 4.25 -15.03 -0.58
N SER A 78 3.94 -15.59 0.58
CA SER A 78 4.88 -15.74 1.70
C SER A 78 5.28 -17.19 1.95
N PRO A 79 6.54 -17.47 2.34
CA PRO A 79 6.97 -18.82 2.68
C PRO A 79 6.28 -19.31 3.95
N ASP A 80 6.12 -20.63 4.10
CA ASP A 80 5.46 -21.25 5.27
C ASP A 80 6.09 -20.86 6.62
N SER A 81 7.36 -20.45 6.60
CA SER A 81 8.12 -20.02 7.79
C SER A 81 8.02 -18.52 8.09
N GLU A 82 7.41 -17.71 7.23
CA GLU A 82 7.24 -16.27 7.50
C GLU A 82 6.34 -16.06 8.72
N ALA A 83 6.79 -15.21 9.65
CA ALA A 83 6.00 -14.90 10.83
C ALA A 83 4.67 -14.24 10.44
N ASP A 84 3.61 -14.56 11.18
CA ASP A 84 2.27 -13.99 11.01
C ASP A 84 1.62 -14.22 9.63
N ARG A 85 2.19 -15.13 8.82
CA ARG A 85 1.63 -15.60 7.56
C ARG A 85 0.23 -16.17 7.73
N LYS A 86 -0.69 -15.79 6.84
CA LYS A 86 -2.02 -16.39 6.71
C LYS A 86 -2.07 -17.50 5.65
N PRO A 87 -3.04 -18.44 5.75
CA PRO A 87 -3.16 -19.55 4.80
C PRO A 87 -3.40 -19.14 3.33
N ASP A 88 -4.02 -17.97 3.10
CA ASP A 88 -4.37 -17.42 1.79
C ASP A 88 -3.21 -16.70 1.08
N GLU A 89 -2.02 -16.72 1.68
CA GLU A 89 -0.80 -16.09 1.12
C GLU A 89 0.10 -17.10 0.38
N GLY A 90 -0.40 -18.30 0.10
CA GLY A 90 0.31 -19.28 -0.70
C GLY A 90 -0.59 -20.18 -1.54
N PRO A 91 -0.01 -21.16 -2.25
CA PRO A 91 1.43 -21.45 -2.31
C PRO A 91 2.22 -20.30 -2.94
N GLN A 92 3.50 -20.17 -2.56
CA GLN A 92 4.38 -19.24 -3.27
C GLN A 92 4.50 -19.66 -4.74
N LYS A 93 4.47 -18.69 -5.63
CA LYS A 93 4.63 -18.93 -7.07
C LYS A 93 5.43 -17.83 -7.74
N GLU A 94 6.13 -18.21 -8.79
CA GLU A 94 6.78 -17.24 -9.67
C GLU A 94 5.73 -16.55 -10.55
N VAL A 95 5.74 -15.22 -10.54
CA VAL A 95 4.88 -14.39 -11.37
C VAL A 95 5.75 -13.47 -12.21
N ALA A 96 5.50 -13.45 -13.52
CA ALA A 96 6.07 -12.50 -14.46
C ALA A 96 5.09 -11.35 -14.74
N LEU A 97 5.58 -10.12 -14.67
CA LEU A 97 4.82 -8.91 -14.98
C LEU A 97 5.49 -8.15 -16.12
N ASP A 98 4.67 -7.66 -17.05
CA ASP A 98 5.11 -6.67 -18.02
C ASP A 98 5.37 -5.33 -17.30
N ALA A 99 6.16 -4.44 -17.91
CA ALA A 99 6.46 -3.14 -17.30
C ALA A 99 5.21 -2.24 -17.19
N PHE A 100 5.08 -1.54 -16.07
CA PHE A 100 3.99 -0.61 -15.83
C PHE A 100 4.45 0.56 -14.98
N TYR A 101 3.69 1.65 -15.02
CA TYR A 101 3.87 2.78 -14.13
C TYR A 101 2.91 2.68 -12.96
N MET A 102 3.37 3.03 -11.76
CA MET A 102 2.56 3.06 -10.55
C MET A 102 2.67 4.42 -9.86
N GLY A 103 1.57 4.88 -9.25
CA GLY A 103 1.53 6.10 -8.46
C GLY A 103 2.58 6.06 -7.35
N LYS A 104 3.42 7.10 -7.30
CA LYS A 104 4.48 7.23 -6.29
C LYS A 104 3.94 7.16 -4.86
N ASN A 105 2.73 7.67 -4.67
CA ASN A 105 1.97 7.69 -3.43
C ASN A 105 0.56 7.14 -3.68
N GLU A 106 -0.24 6.93 -2.63
CA GLU A 106 -1.69 6.74 -2.80
C GLU A 106 -2.31 7.97 -3.47
N LEU A 107 -3.45 7.78 -4.16
CA LEU A 107 -4.18 8.89 -4.76
C LEU A 107 -4.68 9.83 -3.66
N THR A 108 -4.42 11.13 -3.81
CA THR A 108 -4.83 12.13 -2.83
C THR A 108 -6.23 12.66 -3.08
N TRP A 109 -6.85 13.23 -2.04
CA TRP A 109 -8.11 13.97 -2.17
C TRP A 109 -8.00 15.13 -3.16
N ASP A 110 -6.82 15.76 -3.27
CA ASP A 110 -6.56 16.85 -4.23
C ASP A 110 -6.94 16.44 -5.66
N VAL A 111 -6.55 15.23 -6.08
CA VAL A 111 -6.88 14.70 -7.41
C VAL A 111 -8.29 14.14 -7.47
N PHE A 112 -8.71 13.36 -6.45
CA PHE A 112 -10.02 12.71 -6.45
C PHE A 112 -11.18 13.73 -6.43
N GLU A 113 -11.01 14.87 -5.76
CA GLU A 113 -12.04 15.92 -5.72
C GLU A 113 -12.28 16.58 -7.09
N LEU A 114 -11.35 16.51 -8.04
CA LEU A 114 -11.59 16.98 -9.42
C LEU A 114 -12.69 16.18 -10.11
N PHE A 115 -12.62 14.85 -10.00
CA PHE A 115 -13.66 13.94 -10.49
C PHE A 115 -14.98 14.09 -9.73
N PHE A 116 -14.90 14.31 -8.43
CA PHE A 116 -16.10 14.35 -7.58
C PHE A 116 -16.84 15.69 -7.65
N LYS A 117 -16.12 16.82 -7.68
CA LYS A 117 -16.68 18.18 -7.56
C LYS A 117 -16.57 19.04 -8.80
N GLN A 118 -15.48 18.91 -9.57
CA GLN A 118 -15.13 19.85 -10.66
C GLN A 118 -15.28 19.24 -12.06
N ASN A 119 -15.88 18.05 -12.13
CA ASN A 119 -15.94 17.24 -13.33
C ASN A 119 -16.64 17.97 -14.49
N LYS A 120 -17.73 18.68 -14.19
CA LYS A 120 -18.49 19.42 -15.20
C LYS A 120 -17.66 20.56 -15.78
N GLU A 121 -16.95 21.30 -14.93
CA GLU A 121 -16.12 22.44 -15.33
C GLU A 121 -14.94 21.99 -16.20
N ILE A 122 -14.31 20.86 -15.89
CA ILE A 122 -13.21 20.29 -16.68
C ILE A 122 -13.70 19.91 -18.08
N PHE A 123 -14.79 19.15 -18.19
CA PHE A 123 -15.31 18.73 -19.50
C PHE A 123 -15.81 19.88 -20.37
N VAL A 124 -16.35 20.96 -19.77
CA VAL A 124 -16.77 22.14 -20.53
C VAL A 124 -15.58 22.92 -21.09
N LYS A 125 -14.40 22.84 -20.46
CA LYS A 125 -13.18 23.56 -20.88
C LYS A 125 -12.29 22.77 -21.83
N LEU A 126 -12.38 21.44 -21.83
CA LEU A 126 -11.73 20.61 -22.85
C LEU A 126 -12.36 20.98 -24.21
N ASP A 127 -11.56 21.54 -25.12
CA ASP A 127 -11.99 22.12 -26.41
C ASP A 127 -13.08 21.32 -27.16
N ASP A 128 -14.05 22.06 -27.73
CA ASP A 128 -15.24 21.57 -28.48
C ASP A 128 -14.91 20.60 -29.64
N ASP A 129 -13.67 20.64 -30.17
CA ASP A 129 -13.23 19.81 -31.31
C ASP A 129 -12.58 18.46 -30.90
N LYS A 130 -12.30 18.25 -29.61
CA LYS A 130 -11.65 17.03 -29.08
C LYS A 130 -12.51 16.27 -28.06
N VAL A 131 -13.62 16.84 -27.63
CA VAL A 131 -14.57 16.18 -26.75
C VAL A 131 -15.38 15.20 -27.61
N MET A 132 -15.20 13.90 -27.38
CA MET A 132 -16.23 12.94 -27.75
C MET A 132 -17.57 13.50 -27.26
N LYS A 133 -18.61 13.54 -28.11
CA LYS A 133 -19.95 13.99 -27.67
C LYS A 133 -20.43 13.07 -26.55
N ILE A 134 -20.10 13.42 -25.31
CA ILE A 134 -20.47 12.67 -24.13
C ILE A 134 -21.92 13.04 -23.82
N ASP A 135 -22.82 12.06 -23.95
CA ASP A 135 -24.24 12.23 -23.64
C ASP A 135 -24.48 12.31 -22.11
N ALA A 136 -23.64 11.63 -21.33
CA ALA A 136 -23.69 11.68 -19.86
C ALA A 136 -22.33 11.40 -19.21
N ILE A 137 -22.04 12.11 -18.12
CA ILE A 137 -20.89 11.85 -17.24
C ILE A 137 -21.41 11.27 -15.92
N THR A 138 -21.07 10.02 -15.64
CA THR A 138 -21.37 9.40 -14.35
C THR A 138 -20.45 9.98 -13.28
N ARG A 139 -21.02 10.34 -12.12
CA ARG A 139 -20.27 10.81 -10.94
C ARG A 139 -20.83 10.21 -9.65
N PRO A 140 -20.02 10.13 -8.58
CA PRO A 140 -20.51 9.69 -7.29
C PRO A 140 -21.66 10.57 -6.79
N SER A 141 -22.66 9.94 -6.16
CA SER A 141 -23.64 10.67 -5.38
C SER A 141 -22.95 11.42 -4.23
N PRO A 142 -23.54 12.51 -3.70
CA PRO A 142 -23.02 13.12 -2.48
C PRO A 142 -22.96 12.07 -1.35
N PRO A 143 -21.83 11.94 -0.65
CA PRO A 143 -21.72 11.01 0.46
C PRO A 143 -22.56 11.49 1.65
N TYR A 144 -23.03 10.55 2.47
CA TYR A 144 -23.82 10.86 3.66
C TYR A 144 -23.01 11.59 4.75
N GLU A 145 -21.74 11.19 4.91
CA GLU A 145 -20.77 11.82 5.82
C GLU A 145 -19.58 12.32 4.99
N ASP A 146 -18.79 13.25 5.54
CA ASP A 146 -17.53 13.63 4.89
C ASP A 146 -16.61 12.40 4.81
N PRO A 147 -16.26 11.91 3.61
CA PRO A 147 -15.52 10.66 3.47
C PRO A 147 -14.10 10.73 4.05
N SER A 148 -13.57 11.94 4.31
CA SER A 148 -12.30 12.12 4.99
C SER A 148 -12.37 11.91 6.51
N TYR A 149 -13.57 11.85 7.09
CA TYR A 149 -13.77 11.79 8.55
C TYR A 149 -13.06 12.90 9.33
N GLY A 150 -12.82 14.05 8.68
CA GLY A 150 -12.11 15.17 9.29
C GLY A 150 -10.62 14.94 9.52
N MET A 151 -10.03 13.88 8.96
CA MET A 151 -8.60 13.55 9.14
C MET A 151 -7.67 14.34 8.22
N GLY A 152 -8.20 14.93 7.14
CA GLY A 152 -7.46 15.81 6.23
C GLY A 152 -7.77 15.55 4.75
N LYS A 153 -7.47 16.52 3.88
CA LYS A 153 -7.65 16.40 2.42
C LYS A 153 -6.40 16.85 1.65
N ASP A 154 -5.82 18.00 2.01
CA ASP A 154 -4.66 18.57 1.33
C ASP A 154 -3.40 17.68 1.42
N GLY A 155 -3.09 16.94 0.36
CA GLY A 155 -2.03 15.93 0.31
C GLY A 155 -2.33 14.64 1.11
N PHE A 156 -3.57 14.44 1.55
CA PHE A 156 -4.01 13.23 2.25
C PHE A 156 -4.59 12.21 1.27
N PRO A 157 -4.49 10.90 1.58
CA PRO A 157 -5.05 9.86 0.73
C PRO A 157 -6.57 9.97 0.63
N ALA A 158 -7.10 9.77 -0.57
CA ALA A 158 -8.52 9.65 -0.82
C ALA A 158 -9.00 8.29 -0.27
N VAL A 159 -9.98 8.31 0.64
CA VAL A 159 -10.51 7.11 1.32
C VAL A 159 -12.04 7.02 1.30
N SER A 160 -12.58 5.90 1.78
CA SER A 160 -14.02 5.64 1.95
C SER A 160 -14.81 5.44 0.65
N MET A 161 -14.15 5.32 -0.50
CA MET A 161 -14.79 4.95 -1.76
C MET A 161 -14.83 3.44 -1.96
N SER A 162 -15.82 2.98 -2.71
CA SER A 162 -15.85 1.61 -3.21
C SER A 162 -14.80 1.39 -4.31
N ALA A 163 -14.43 0.13 -4.54
CA ALA A 163 -13.60 -0.25 -5.69
C ALA A 163 -14.23 0.18 -7.02
N TYR A 164 -15.57 0.11 -7.13
CA TYR A 164 -16.30 0.60 -8.29
C TYR A 164 -16.08 2.11 -8.51
N SER A 165 -16.21 2.93 -7.46
CA SER A 165 -15.97 4.37 -7.55
C SER A 165 -14.53 4.69 -7.94
N ALA A 166 -13.56 3.93 -7.43
CA ALA A 166 -12.15 4.09 -7.82
C ALA A 166 -11.91 3.73 -9.30
N LEU A 167 -12.60 2.70 -9.82
CA LEU A 167 -12.54 2.33 -11.24
C LEU A 167 -13.18 3.38 -12.15
N VAL A 168 -14.34 3.94 -11.77
CA VAL A 168 -14.96 5.03 -12.53
C VAL A 168 -14.06 6.27 -12.52
N PHE A 169 -13.39 6.57 -11.40
CA PHE A 169 -12.36 7.60 -11.35
C PHE A 169 -11.22 7.31 -12.34
N CYS A 170 -10.73 6.08 -12.41
CA CYS A 170 -9.67 5.71 -13.35
C CYS A 170 -10.11 5.88 -14.82
N LYS A 171 -11.36 5.52 -15.15
CA LYS A 171 -11.94 5.72 -16.48
C LYS A 171 -12.06 7.21 -16.82
N TRP A 172 -12.54 8.01 -15.87
CA TRP A 172 -12.60 9.47 -16.01
C TRP A 172 -11.21 10.04 -16.26
N LEU A 173 -10.23 9.68 -15.43
CA LEU A 173 -8.85 10.14 -15.53
C LEU A 173 -8.27 9.78 -16.90
N SER A 174 -8.57 8.57 -17.39
CA SER A 174 -8.13 8.13 -18.71
C SER A 174 -8.72 8.96 -19.84
N THR A 175 -9.98 9.36 -19.68
CA THR A 175 -10.68 10.19 -20.66
C THR A 175 -10.11 11.61 -20.71
N VAL A 176 -9.87 12.23 -19.55
CA VAL A 176 -9.42 13.63 -19.50
C VAL A 176 -7.94 13.79 -19.82
N THR A 177 -7.10 12.78 -19.53
CA THR A 177 -5.65 12.83 -19.81
C THR A 177 -5.26 12.21 -21.14
N GLY A 178 -6.11 11.36 -21.73
CA GLY A 178 -5.80 10.58 -22.93
C GLY A 178 -4.83 9.42 -22.70
N LYS A 179 -4.48 9.11 -21.44
CA LYS A 179 -3.60 7.99 -21.05
C LYS A 179 -4.40 7.00 -20.22
N PHE A 180 -4.25 5.70 -20.46
CA PHE A 180 -5.02 4.68 -19.76
C PHE A 180 -4.52 4.49 -18.32
N TYR A 181 -5.45 4.58 -17.36
CA TYR A 181 -5.25 4.38 -15.93
C TYR A 181 -6.22 3.35 -15.38
N ARG A 182 -5.78 2.58 -14.39
CA ARG A 182 -6.58 1.59 -13.65
C ARG A 182 -6.04 1.38 -12.24
N LEU A 183 -6.76 0.58 -11.45
CA LEU A 183 -6.23 0.00 -10.22
C LEU A 183 -5.12 -1.03 -10.54
N PRO A 184 -4.17 -1.28 -9.63
CA PRO A 184 -3.22 -2.39 -9.77
C PRO A 184 -3.94 -3.74 -9.74
N THR A 185 -3.40 -4.75 -10.42
CA THR A 185 -3.71 -6.13 -10.02
C THR A 185 -3.07 -6.42 -8.66
N GLU A 186 -3.55 -7.46 -7.97
CA GLU A 186 -2.95 -7.90 -6.71
C GLU A 186 -1.46 -8.22 -6.88
N ALA A 187 -1.09 -8.85 -8.00
CA ALA A 187 0.31 -9.19 -8.27
C ALA A 187 1.17 -7.96 -8.55
N GLU A 188 0.67 -6.99 -9.31
CA GLU A 188 1.37 -5.71 -9.51
C GLU A 188 1.59 -4.97 -8.20
N TRP A 189 0.59 -4.98 -7.32
CA TRP A 189 0.70 -4.35 -6.00
C TRP A 189 1.78 -5.02 -5.15
N GLU A 190 1.81 -6.36 -5.08
CA GLU A 190 2.83 -7.07 -4.28
C GLU A 190 4.23 -6.91 -4.86
N TYR A 191 4.38 -6.99 -6.18
CA TYR A 191 5.65 -6.73 -6.86
C TYR A 191 6.20 -5.35 -6.52
N ALA A 192 5.31 -4.35 -6.59
CA ALA A 192 5.63 -2.98 -6.24
C ALA A 192 5.99 -2.82 -4.76
N ALA A 193 5.26 -3.47 -3.86
CA ALA A 193 5.51 -3.40 -2.42
C ALA A 193 6.87 -3.99 -2.08
N ARG A 194 7.21 -5.15 -2.65
CA ARG A 194 8.50 -5.84 -2.46
C ARG A 194 9.67 -5.08 -3.04
N ALA A 195 9.49 -4.41 -4.18
CA ALA A 195 10.54 -3.63 -4.85
C ALA A 195 11.88 -4.37 -4.98
N GLY A 196 11.83 -5.65 -5.41
CA GLY A 196 12.98 -6.52 -5.60
C GLY A 196 13.46 -7.27 -4.36
N THR A 197 12.87 -7.04 -3.18
CA THR A 197 13.16 -7.81 -1.96
C THR A 197 12.34 -9.11 -1.90
N GLN A 198 12.84 -10.09 -1.15
CA GLN A 198 12.14 -11.35 -0.85
C GLN A 198 11.64 -11.41 0.60
N THR A 199 11.79 -10.31 1.34
CA THR A 199 11.54 -10.21 2.77
C THR A 199 10.07 -9.92 3.06
N ALA A 200 9.65 -10.09 4.32
CA ALA A 200 8.26 -9.83 4.76
C ALA A 200 7.84 -8.37 4.49
N TYR A 201 8.75 -7.41 4.66
CA TYR A 201 8.59 -5.99 4.34
C TYR A 201 9.68 -5.56 3.36
N SER A 202 9.50 -4.46 2.64
CA SER A 202 10.53 -3.92 1.73
C SER A 202 11.83 -3.47 2.41
N PHE A 203 11.81 -3.36 3.74
CA PHE A 203 12.93 -2.97 4.58
C PHE A 203 13.51 -4.11 5.44
N GLY A 204 12.97 -5.33 5.36
CA GLY A 204 13.47 -6.48 6.11
C GLY A 204 12.39 -7.48 6.52
N ASP A 205 12.77 -8.49 7.31
CA ASP A 205 11.87 -9.55 7.79
C ASP A 205 11.21 -9.25 9.14
N THR A 206 11.60 -8.17 9.81
CA THR A 206 11.10 -7.80 11.13
C THR A 206 10.48 -6.41 11.11
N VAL A 207 9.66 -6.11 12.11
CA VAL A 207 9.01 -4.81 12.29
C VAL A 207 9.92 -3.76 12.94
N ASP A 208 11.21 -4.06 13.16
CA ASP A 208 12.10 -3.21 13.95
C ASP A 208 12.24 -1.79 13.36
N ASP A 209 12.25 -1.69 12.03
CA ASP A 209 12.38 -0.42 11.31
C ASP A 209 11.02 0.15 10.85
N ILE A 210 9.88 -0.43 11.24
CA ILE A 210 8.58 -0.07 10.66
C ILE A 210 8.19 1.40 10.90
N ASP A 211 8.63 1.99 12.01
CA ASP A 211 8.39 3.40 12.32
C ASP A 211 8.98 4.37 11.28
N ALA A 212 10.01 3.93 10.53
CA ALA A 212 10.63 4.71 9.46
C ALA A 212 9.86 4.63 8.13
N TYR A 213 9.10 3.55 7.90
CA TYR A 213 8.46 3.25 6.60
C TYR A 213 6.93 3.32 6.62
N ALA A 214 6.31 3.29 7.80
CA ALA A 214 4.87 3.10 7.95
C ALA A 214 4.22 4.14 8.86
N VAL A 215 3.00 4.55 8.48
CA VAL A 215 1.98 5.06 9.40
C VAL A 215 1.08 3.89 9.77
N TYR A 216 1.01 3.51 11.04
CA TYR A 216 0.26 2.34 11.50
C TYR A 216 -0.29 2.57 12.92
N TYR A 217 -1.04 1.62 13.47
CA TYR A 217 -1.81 1.80 14.72
C TYR A 217 -1.04 2.50 15.84
N LYS A 218 0.22 2.11 16.08
CA LYS A 218 1.03 2.65 17.18
C LYS A 218 1.45 4.11 16.99
N ASN A 219 1.66 4.57 15.76
CA ASN A 219 2.22 5.89 15.45
C ASN A 219 1.27 6.81 14.65
N SER A 220 0.05 6.37 14.40
CA SER A 220 -0.94 7.10 13.60
C SER A 220 -1.69 8.18 14.38
N ASP A 221 -1.68 8.15 15.71
CA ASP A 221 -2.55 8.99 16.55
C ASP A 221 -4.05 8.86 16.18
N ASN A 222 -4.48 7.65 15.80
CA ASN A 222 -5.84 7.33 15.32
C ASN A 222 -6.26 8.07 14.03
N ALA A 223 -5.31 8.35 13.14
CA ALA A 223 -5.60 8.95 11.84
C ALA A 223 -4.54 8.59 10.79
N TYR A 224 -4.97 8.44 9.53
CA TYR A 224 -4.05 8.46 8.40
C TYR A 224 -3.36 9.84 8.29
N LYS A 225 -2.22 9.89 7.62
CA LYS A 225 -1.40 11.11 7.45
C LYS A 225 -1.36 11.53 5.99
N LYS A 226 -0.71 12.65 5.72
CA LYS A 226 -0.34 13.02 4.35
C LYS A 226 0.49 11.91 3.74
N THR A 227 0.32 11.69 2.44
CA THR A 227 1.10 10.70 1.72
C THR A 227 2.57 11.14 1.65
N GLY A 228 3.47 10.17 1.54
CA GLY A 228 4.90 10.39 1.42
C GLY A 228 5.59 10.93 2.68
N THR A 229 5.02 10.71 3.87
CA THR A 229 5.60 11.23 5.14
C THR A 229 6.67 10.31 5.73
N LYS A 230 6.76 9.07 5.24
CA LYS A 230 7.72 8.04 5.66
C LYS A 230 8.73 7.74 4.55
N ALA A 231 9.73 6.90 4.84
CA ALA A 231 10.71 6.49 3.85
C ALA A 231 10.05 5.64 2.75
N PRO A 232 10.43 5.83 1.47
CA PRO A 232 9.95 4.98 0.39
C PRO A 232 10.64 3.61 0.41
N ASN A 233 10.05 2.65 -0.30
CA ASN A 233 10.71 1.38 -0.61
C ASN A 233 11.86 1.56 -1.63
N PRO A 234 12.66 0.51 -1.94
CA PRO A 234 13.79 0.60 -2.86
C PRO A 234 13.49 1.16 -4.26
N TRP A 235 12.24 1.15 -4.70
CA TRP A 235 11.82 1.71 -5.99
C TRP A 235 11.26 3.13 -5.92
N GLY A 236 11.26 3.74 -4.74
CA GLY A 236 10.78 5.11 -4.55
C GLY A 236 9.26 5.23 -4.38
N LEU A 237 8.56 4.12 -4.11
CA LEU A 237 7.14 4.13 -3.77
C LEU A 237 6.97 4.34 -2.26
N TYR A 238 6.05 5.23 -1.90
CA TYR A 238 5.74 5.55 -0.51
C TYR A 238 4.50 4.81 -0.04
N ASP A 239 4.43 4.67 1.28
CA ASP A 239 3.26 4.16 2.02
C ASP A 239 2.79 2.77 1.58
N MET A 240 3.69 1.95 1.02
CA MET A 240 3.37 0.55 0.65
C MET A 240 3.09 -0.34 1.88
N HIS A 241 3.47 0.10 3.07
CA HIS A 241 3.29 -0.60 4.34
C HIS A 241 2.55 0.32 5.32
N GLY A 242 1.24 0.47 5.19
CA GLY A 242 0.40 1.27 6.10
C GLY A 242 -0.18 2.55 5.47
N ASN A 243 -0.44 3.54 6.31
CA ASN A 243 -1.24 4.74 6.03
C ASN A 243 -2.68 4.40 5.65
N VAL A 244 -2.97 4.03 4.41
CA VAL A 244 -4.26 3.48 4.03
C VAL A 244 -4.08 2.22 3.20
N ALA A 245 -4.96 1.25 3.44
CA ALA A 245 -4.97 0.04 2.63
C ALA A 245 -5.50 0.37 1.23
N GLU A 246 -5.12 -0.40 0.21
CA GLU A 246 -5.37 -0.04 -1.18
C GLU A 246 -6.23 -1.07 -1.92
N TRP A 247 -7.23 -0.58 -2.64
CA TRP A 247 -8.00 -1.40 -3.59
C TRP A 247 -7.13 -1.92 -4.73
N THR A 248 -7.31 -3.20 -5.07
CA THR A 248 -6.81 -3.79 -6.30
C THR A 248 -7.96 -4.21 -7.23
N LEU A 249 -7.63 -4.63 -8.46
CA LEU A 249 -8.62 -5.09 -9.44
C LEU A 249 -9.31 -6.41 -9.05
N ASP A 250 -8.58 -7.26 -8.33
CA ASP A 250 -8.86 -8.68 -8.17
C ASP A 250 -10.07 -8.95 -7.28
N GLU A 251 -10.86 -9.95 -7.69
CA GLU A 251 -11.74 -10.66 -6.75
C GLU A 251 -10.89 -11.44 -5.76
N TYR A 252 -11.23 -11.32 -4.48
CA TYR A 252 -10.56 -12.08 -3.45
C TYR A 252 -11.01 -13.54 -3.51
N LYS A 253 -10.04 -14.44 -3.71
CA LYS A 253 -10.18 -15.88 -3.52
C LYS A 253 -9.04 -16.39 -2.65
N GLU A 254 -9.36 -17.23 -1.69
CA GLU A 254 -8.36 -17.83 -0.78
C GLU A 254 -7.35 -18.68 -1.55
N ASP A 255 -7.80 -19.36 -2.61
CA ASP A 255 -6.99 -20.23 -3.47
C ASP A 255 -6.41 -19.52 -4.70
N ALA A 256 -6.51 -18.19 -4.79
CA ALA A 256 -6.10 -17.41 -5.98
C ALA A 256 -4.68 -17.75 -6.46
N TYR A 257 -3.73 -17.94 -5.54
CA TYR A 257 -2.32 -18.14 -5.90
C TYR A 257 -2.09 -19.56 -6.45
N ALA A 258 -2.97 -20.52 -6.18
CA ALA A 258 -2.89 -21.86 -6.75
C ALA A 258 -3.48 -21.95 -8.16
N ILE A 259 -4.37 -21.02 -8.55
CA ILE A 259 -5.20 -21.15 -9.76
C ILE A 259 -4.95 -20.07 -10.82
N THR A 260 -4.25 -18.98 -10.47
CA THR A 260 -3.95 -17.88 -11.40
C THR A 260 -2.80 -18.23 -12.32
N ASP A 261 -2.76 -17.57 -13.48
CA ASP A 261 -1.67 -17.71 -14.46
C ASP A 261 -0.34 -17.18 -13.93
N ASP A 262 0.77 -17.56 -14.57
CA ASP A 262 2.12 -17.13 -14.16
C ASP A 262 2.52 -15.79 -14.78
N LYS A 263 1.85 -15.33 -15.85
CA LYS A 263 2.14 -14.05 -16.51
C LYS A 263 0.95 -13.09 -16.36
N ASN A 264 1.20 -11.90 -15.79
CA ASN A 264 0.21 -10.85 -15.53
C ASN A 264 -1.10 -11.39 -14.91
N PRO A 265 -1.03 -12.16 -13.80
CA PRO A 265 -2.24 -12.73 -13.21
C PRO A 265 -3.21 -11.63 -12.78
N TRP A 266 -4.48 -11.88 -13.07
CA TRP A 266 -5.61 -11.07 -12.66
C TRP A 266 -6.82 -11.97 -12.42
N VAL A 267 -7.30 -12.04 -11.19
CA VAL A 267 -8.54 -12.72 -10.84
C VAL A 267 -9.70 -11.82 -11.23
N ILE A 268 -10.22 -12.05 -12.44
CA ILE A 268 -11.35 -11.29 -12.98
C ILE A 268 -12.57 -11.46 -12.06
N PRO A 269 -13.17 -10.35 -11.59
CA PRO A 269 -14.32 -10.40 -10.71
C PRO A 269 -15.57 -10.98 -11.37
N THR A 270 -16.17 -11.94 -10.69
CA THR A 270 -17.47 -12.57 -11.00
C THR A 270 -18.56 -12.13 -10.02
N VAL A 271 -18.17 -11.47 -8.93
CA VAL A 271 -19.03 -10.90 -7.90
C VAL A 271 -18.55 -9.50 -7.52
N ILE A 272 -19.44 -8.71 -6.91
CA ILE A 272 -19.10 -7.36 -6.43
C ILE A 272 -18.11 -7.42 -5.25
N HIS A 273 -18.32 -8.38 -4.35
CA HIS A 273 -17.47 -8.65 -3.17
C HIS A 273 -17.28 -10.14 -2.95
N PRO A 274 -16.15 -10.56 -2.34
CA PRO A 274 -15.05 -9.73 -1.87
C PRO A 274 -14.06 -9.33 -2.99
N ARG A 275 -13.54 -8.11 -2.92
CA ARG A 275 -12.34 -7.62 -3.64
C ARG A 275 -11.13 -7.62 -2.72
N VAL A 276 -9.95 -7.74 -3.31
CA VAL A 276 -8.68 -7.72 -2.58
C VAL A 276 -8.31 -6.28 -2.17
N ILE A 277 -7.82 -6.15 -0.94
CA ILE A 277 -7.23 -4.95 -0.36
C ILE A 277 -5.81 -5.32 0.13
N ARG A 278 -4.81 -4.46 -0.09
CA ARG A 278 -3.41 -4.69 0.30
C ARG A 278 -2.83 -3.51 1.11
N GLY A 279 -1.64 -3.68 1.70
CA GLY A 279 -0.86 -2.61 2.35
C GLY A 279 -1.03 -2.47 3.86
N GLY A 280 -2.21 -2.79 4.40
CA GLY A 280 -2.54 -2.43 5.78
C GLY A 280 -2.80 -0.92 5.91
N SER A 281 -3.18 -0.46 7.09
CA SER A 281 -3.62 0.92 7.29
C SER A 281 -3.14 1.51 8.62
N TRP A 282 -3.45 2.79 8.81
CA TRP A 282 -3.21 3.54 10.04
C TRP A 282 -3.82 2.91 11.31
N ASP A 283 -4.80 2.03 11.16
CA ASP A 283 -5.50 1.35 12.27
C ASP A 283 -5.05 -0.12 12.44
N ASP A 284 -4.04 -0.56 11.68
CA ASP A 284 -3.54 -1.93 11.71
C ASP A 284 -2.22 -2.04 12.49
N ASP A 285 -2.03 -3.17 13.17
CA ASP A 285 -0.78 -3.53 13.84
C ASP A 285 0.31 -3.89 12.82
N ALA A 286 1.57 -3.67 13.19
CA ALA A 286 2.74 -3.79 12.31
C ALA A 286 2.85 -5.14 11.58
N ASP A 287 2.46 -6.24 12.22
CA ASP A 287 2.47 -7.61 11.67
C ASP A 287 1.50 -7.81 10.50
N GLN A 288 0.53 -6.91 10.34
CA GLN A 288 -0.45 -6.95 9.24
C GLN A 288 -0.01 -6.17 7.99
N LEU A 289 1.10 -5.42 8.05
CA LEU A 289 1.57 -4.54 6.98
C LEU A 289 2.58 -5.25 6.04
N ARG A 290 2.71 -6.57 6.13
CA ARG A 290 3.63 -7.37 5.30
C ARG A 290 3.28 -7.25 3.82
N SER A 291 4.29 -7.35 2.95
CA SER A 291 4.15 -7.31 1.49
C SER A 291 3.16 -8.37 0.98
N ALA A 292 3.15 -9.56 1.58
CA ALA A 292 2.27 -10.67 1.20
C ALA A 292 0.86 -10.60 1.84
N ALA A 293 0.63 -9.72 2.81
CA ALA A 293 -0.61 -9.72 3.60
C ALA A 293 -1.84 -9.32 2.77
N ARG A 294 -2.83 -10.20 2.70
CA ARG A 294 -4.06 -9.99 1.94
C ARG A 294 -5.23 -9.66 2.88
N ARG A 295 -6.18 -8.87 2.38
CA ARG A 295 -7.44 -8.57 3.07
C ARG A 295 -8.61 -8.63 2.10
N ALA A 296 -9.64 -9.40 2.45
CA ALA A 296 -10.91 -9.42 1.74
C ALA A 296 -11.78 -8.22 2.15
N SER A 297 -12.31 -7.48 1.19
CA SER A 297 -13.40 -6.52 1.45
C SER A 297 -14.70 -7.22 1.80
N SER A 298 -15.61 -6.49 2.45
CA SER A 298 -16.91 -7.04 2.83
C SER A 298 -18.00 -5.98 2.81
N LEU A 299 -19.26 -6.43 2.67
CA LEU A 299 -20.43 -5.55 2.75
C LEU A 299 -20.59 -4.86 4.13
N ASN A 300 -19.82 -5.26 5.15
CA ASN A 300 -19.79 -4.55 6.42
C ASN A 300 -19.17 -3.14 6.28
N GLN A 301 -18.38 -2.89 5.23
CA GLN A 301 -17.77 -1.59 4.94
C GLN A 301 -18.77 -0.51 4.53
N GLN A 302 -20.03 -0.87 4.29
CA GLN A 302 -21.13 0.07 4.04
C GLN A 302 -22.23 -0.03 5.10
N LYS A 303 -21.97 -0.68 6.23
CA LYS A 303 -23.01 -1.04 7.22
C LYS A 303 -23.71 0.19 7.78
N ARG A 304 -22.96 1.24 8.11
CA ARG A 304 -23.49 2.51 8.64
C ARG A 304 -24.14 3.42 7.61
N ASP A 305 -24.05 3.13 6.30
CA ASP A 305 -24.75 3.92 5.28
C ASP A 305 -26.28 3.84 5.48
N PRO A 306 -26.97 4.97 5.76
CA PRO A 306 -28.41 4.98 5.98
C PRO A 306 -29.24 4.91 4.69
N GLN A 307 -28.62 5.00 3.50
CA GLN A 307 -29.32 4.96 2.22
C GLN A 307 -29.93 3.57 1.92
N ILE A 308 -31.09 3.55 1.25
CA ILE A 308 -31.76 2.33 0.76
C ILE A 308 -32.12 2.52 -0.73
N PRO A 309 -31.50 1.77 -1.67
CA PRO A 309 -30.36 0.87 -1.46
C PRO A 309 -29.12 1.64 -0.98
N LYS A 310 -28.18 0.93 -0.35
CA LYS A 310 -26.89 1.50 0.08
C LYS A 310 -26.11 2.01 -1.13
N SER A 311 -25.27 3.02 -0.91
CA SER A 311 -24.42 3.60 -1.92
C SER A 311 -23.44 2.58 -2.47
N PHE A 312 -23.43 2.40 -3.78
CA PHE A 312 -22.37 1.65 -4.46
C PHE A 312 -21.12 2.49 -4.72
N TRP A 313 -21.16 3.79 -4.40
CA TRP A 313 -20.02 4.72 -4.55
C TRP A 313 -19.17 4.82 -3.28
N TRP A 314 -19.82 4.77 -2.11
CA TRP A 314 -19.22 5.14 -0.84
C TRP A 314 -19.38 4.04 0.17
N PHE A 315 -18.29 3.67 0.81
CA PHE A 315 -18.24 2.70 1.89
C PHE A 315 -17.91 3.44 3.17
N THR A 316 -18.97 3.81 3.90
CA THR A 316 -18.89 4.61 5.12
C THR A 316 -17.97 3.98 6.17
N ASP A 317 -17.89 2.66 6.27
CA ASP A 317 -17.03 1.95 7.22
C ASP A 317 -15.67 1.54 6.63
N SER A 318 -15.11 2.34 5.71
CA SER A 318 -13.81 2.09 5.07
C SER A 318 -12.89 3.32 4.98
N ASN A 319 -12.89 4.15 6.02
CA ASN A 319 -12.00 5.32 6.16
C ASN A 319 -10.51 4.98 6.25
N TYR A 320 -10.17 3.70 6.17
CA TYR A 320 -8.82 3.16 6.14
C TYR A 320 -8.46 2.57 4.77
N VAL A 321 -9.36 2.65 3.78
CA VAL A 321 -9.15 2.09 2.43
C VAL A 321 -9.19 3.22 1.39
N GLY A 322 -8.09 3.38 0.67
CA GLY A 322 -7.95 4.22 -0.51
C GLY A 322 -7.50 3.40 -1.72
N PHE A 323 -6.73 4.01 -2.61
CA PHE A 323 -6.16 3.30 -3.76
C PHE A 323 -4.99 4.08 -4.39
N ARG A 324 -4.32 3.41 -5.32
CA ARG A 324 -3.19 3.92 -6.10
C ARG A 324 -3.44 3.66 -7.57
N LEU A 325 -2.84 4.49 -8.42
CA LEU A 325 -2.99 4.39 -9.87
C LEU A 325 -1.91 3.50 -10.49
N VAL A 326 -2.31 2.74 -11.51
CA VAL A 326 -1.42 2.05 -12.44
C VAL A 326 -1.72 2.48 -13.88
N SER A 327 -0.68 2.64 -14.68
CA SER A 327 -0.76 2.84 -16.13
C SER A 327 0.22 1.90 -16.83
N PRO A 328 -0.23 0.97 -17.69
CA PRO A 328 0.65 0.10 -18.46
C PRO A 328 1.72 0.88 -19.23
N LYS A 329 2.96 0.37 -19.32
CA LYS A 329 3.99 1.04 -20.13
C LYS A 329 3.59 1.10 -21.60
N GLU A 330 3.19 -0.05 -22.13
CA GLU A 330 2.55 -0.17 -23.44
C GLU A 330 1.05 0.09 -23.28
N GLN A 331 0.55 1.17 -23.88
CA GLN A 331 -0.85 1.58 -23.73
C GLN A 331 -1.77 0.64 -24.51
N PRO A 332 -2.89 0.17 -23.91
CA PRO A 332 -3.82 -0.72 -24.59
C PRO A 332 -4.50 -0.01 -25.77
N SER A 333 -4.81 -0.77 -26.81
CA SER A 333 -5.63 -0.33 -27.94
C SER A 333 -7.05 0.07 -27.49
N ALA A 334 -7.76 0.84 -28.32
CA ALA A 334 -9.13 1.26 -28.02
C ALA A 334 -10.10 0.07 -27.81
N GLU A 335 -9.89 -1.04 -28.53
CA GLU A 335 -10.67 -2.27 -28.37
C GLU A 335 -10.41 -2.92 -27.00
N GLU A 336 -9.13 -3.02 -26.61
CA GLU A 336 -8.74 -3.56 -25.29
C GLU A 336 -9.25 -2.70 -24.15
N GLN A 337 -9.20 -1.37 -24.29
CA GLN A 337 -9.77 -0.45 -23.30
C GLN A 337 -11.28 -0.65 -23.16
N THR A 338 -12.01 -0.76 -24.29
CA THR A 338 -13.46 -0.98 -24.30
C THR A 338 -13.80 -2.30 -23.60
N LYS A 339 -13.07 -3.37 -23.93
CA LYS A 339 -13.24 -4.69 -23.30
C LYS A 339 -12.95 -4.64 -21.80
N PHE A 340 -11.90 -3.92 -21.39
CA PHE A 340 -11.56 -3.75 -19.98
C PHE A 340 -12.70 -3.09 -19.21
N TRP A 341 -13.20 -1.93 -19.69
CA TRP A 341 -14.28 -1.21 -19.01
C TRP A 341 -15.58 -2.02 -18.94
N SER A 342 -15.96 -2.71 -20.01
CA SER A 342 -17.10 -3.63 -20.00
C SER A 342 -16.94 -4.74 -18.95
N THR A 343 -15.71 -5.27 -18.80
CA THR A 343 -15.42 -6.31 -17.80
C THR A 343 -15.52 -5.81 -16.36
N VAL A 344 -14.99 -4.62 -16.06
CA VAL A 344 -14.87 -4.13 -14.67
C VAL A 344 -16.03 -3.24 -14.20
N LEU A 345 -16.81 -2.68 -15.13
CA LEU A 345 -17.92 -1.77 -14.85
C LEU A 345 -19.29 -2.26 -15.38
N ASP A 346 -19.33 -3.41 -16.08
CA ASP A 346 -20.54 -4.00 -16.68
C ASP A 346 -21.25 -3.06 -17.66
N GLU A 347 -20.46 -2.50 -18.59
CA GLU A 347 -20.91 -1.57 -19.65
C GLU A 347 -21.09 -2.21 -21.03
#